data_AF-A0A0C9V4N5-F1
#
_entry.id   AF-A0A0C9V4N5-F1
#
_cell.length_a   1.000
_cell.length_b   1.000
_cell.length_c   1.000
_cell.angle_alpha   90.00
_cell.angle_beta   90.00
_cell.angle_gamma   90.00
#
_symmetry.space_group_name_H-M   'P 1'
#
loop_
_entity.id
_entity.type
_entity.pdbx_description
1 polymer ?
#
loop_
_entity_poly.entity_id
_entity_poly.type
_entity_poly.pdbx_seq_one_letter_code
_entity_poly.pdbx_strand_id
1 'polypeptide(L)'
;MAWNMVAEQAVILTGTRTFVPQRVYQPYTKADRLRYVRDAQLKEPIFFYSSQPSEWGISLGDALKARLKQLKDKDEAVFIGCGPSVSIRLQWPGYRPWTKQIPTMDFKTPKRPITKAKLAKNIANCVRRFIEMTGKQAIDADVDRRWRVGKQNIEVEDLMLVSLHHVTAGSWQPQLRLRRPLPELALPYHQDSTFASSSAS
;
A
#
# COMPACT_ATOMS: atom_id res chain seq x y z
N MET A 1 7.41 -10.42 14.99
CA MET A 1 7.35 -9.78 13.66
C MET A 1 6.12 -8.88 13.61
N ALA A 2 6.32 -7.55 13.63
CA ALA A 2 5.21 -6.58 13.72
C ALA A 2 4.24 -6.61 12.52
N TRP A 3 4.64 -7.13 11.34
CA TRP A 3 3.84 -7.10 10.11
C TRP A 3 2.44 -7.75 10.26
N ASN A 4 2.37 -8.98 10.76
CA ASN A 4 1.09 -9.69 10.92
C ASN A 4 0.24 -9.12 12.05
N MET A 5 0.88 -8.67 13.14
CA MET A 5 0.18 -8.10 14.30
C MET A 5 -0.70 -6.90 13.92
N VAL A 6 -0.27 -6.08 12.96
CA VAL A 6 -1.07 -4.92 12.51
C VAL A 6 -2.41 -5.36 11.92
N ALA A 7 -2.41 -6.39 11.07
CA ALA A 7 -3.63 -6.86 10.43
C ALA A 7 -4.62 -7.44 11.44
N GLU A 8 -4.10 -8.08 12.50
CA GLU A 8 -4.87 -8.69 13.57
C GLU A 8 -5.41 -7.66 14.57
N GLN A 9 -4.60 -6.66 14.94
CA GLN A 9 -4.90 -5.76 16.07
C GLN A 9 -5.43 -4.38 15.63
N ALA A 10 -5.37 -4.04 14.35
CA ALA A 10 -5.82 -2.74 13.87
C ALA A 10 -7.28 -2.45 14.26
N VAL A 11 -7.50 -1.31 14.90
CA VAL A 11 -8.83 -0.73 15.11
C VAL A 11 -9.28 -0.15 13.78
N ILE A 12 -10.37 -0.67 13.21
CA ILE A 12 -10.89 -0.27 11.89
C ILE A 12 -12.34 0.13 12.07
N LEU A 13 -12.63 1.40 11.79
CA LEU A 13 -13.98 1.97 11.93
C LEU A 13 -14.57 2.34 10.56
N THR A 14 -13.72 2.56 9.54
CA THR A 14 -14.16 2.81 8.17
C THR A 14 -13.53 1.86 7.17
N GLY A 15 -14.29 1.56 6.11
CA GLY A 15 -13.87 0.65 5.05
C GLY A 15 -13.76 -0.79 5.51
N THR A 16 -12.74 -1.52 5.07
CA THR A 16 -12.63 -2.95 5.33
C THR A 16 -11.38 -3.31 6.12
N ARG A 17 -11.39 -4.53 6.70
CA ARG A 17 -10.23 -5.21 7.29
C ARG A 17 -9.42 -5.99 6.24
N THR A 18 -9.73 -5.84 4.95
CA THR A 18 -9.04 -6.54 3.88
C THR A 18 -7.70 -5.86 3.58
N PHE A 19 -6.63 -6.38 4.15
CA PHE A 19 -5.28 -5.95 3.85
C PHE A 19 -4.82 -6.49 2.48
N VAL A 20 -4.04 -5.69 1.75
CA VAL A 20 -3.37 -6.15 0.53
C VAL A 20 -2.33 -7.21 0.93
N PRO A 21 -2.42 -8.46 0.43
CA PRO A 21 -1.59 -9.57 0.88
C PRO A 21 -0.19 -9.51 0.25
N GLN A 22 0.55 -8.47 0.62
CA GLN A 22 1.92 -8.26 0.16
C GLN A 22 2.89 -9.18 0.90
N ARG A 23 3.77 -9.87 0.17
CA ARG A 23 4.92 -10.56 0.77
C ARG A 23 5.89 -9.53 1.33
N VAL A 24 6.47 -9.78 2.50
CA VAL A 24 7.52 -8.90 3.05
C VAL A 24 8.77 -9.04 2.18
N TYR A 25 9.28 -7.92 1.65
CA TYR A 25 10.48 -7.92 0.83
C TYR A 25 11.68 -8.46 1.62
N GLN A 26 12.46 -9.32 0.97
CA GLN A 26 13.75 -9.77 1.46
C GLN A 26 14.80 -9.68 0.34
N PRO A 27 16.05 -9.35 0.64
CA PRO A 27 17.13 -9.39 -0.34
C PRO A 27 17.35 -10.80 -0.88
N TYR A 28 17.72 -10.89 -2.17
CA TYR A 28 17.84 -12.15 -2.89
C TYR A 28 19.04 -12.99 -2.43
N THR A 29 20.18 -12.36 -2.16
CA THR A 29 21.41 -13.09 -1.80
C THR A 29 21.54 -13.27 -0.29
N LYS A 30 22.23 -14.34 0.14
CA LYS A 30 22.53 -14.59 1.55
C LYS A 30 23.40 -13.48 2.15
N ALA A 31 24.36 -12.96 1.37
CA ALA A 31 25.21 -11.85 1.78
C ALA A 31 24.41 -10.56 2.02
N ASP A 32 23.48 -10.23 1.13
CA ASP A 32 22.62 -9.06 1.29
C ASP A 32 21.65 -9.21 2.47
N ARG A 33 21.14 -10.42 2.73
CA ARG A 33 20.32 -10.70 3.91
C ARG A 33 21.10 -10.48 5.21
N LEU A 34 22.36 -10.91 5.27
CA LEU A 34 23.22 -10.63 6.42
C LEU A 34 23.39 -9.11 6.59
N ARG A 35 23.89 -8.44 5.56
CA ARG A 35 24.25 -7.02 5.61
C ARG A 35 23.07 -6.09 5.86
N TYR A 36 21.93 -6.33 5.22
CA TYR A 36 20.81 -5.37 5.18
C TYR A 36 19.61 -5.78 6.04
N VAL A 37 19.61 -6.97 6.64
CA VAL A 37 18.53 -7.43 7.51
C VAL A 37 19.05 -7.85 8.88
N ARG A 38 20.03 -8.76 8.93
CA ARG A 38 20.51 -9.31 10.20
C ARG A 38 21.40 -8.33 10.97
N ASP A 39 22.35 -7.74 10.27
CA ASP A 39 23.35 -6.84 10.88
C ASP A 39 22.90 -5.37 10.82
N ALA A 40 21.73 -5.12 10.21
CA ALA A 40 21.12 -3.81 10.14
C ALA A 40 20.27 -3.53 11.38
N GLN A 41 20.47 -2.37 12.00
CA GLN A 41 19.55 -1.86 12.99
C GLN A 41 18.27 -1.35 12.29
N LEU A 42 17.29 -2.22 12.14
CA LEU A 42 15.99 -1.86 11.60
C LEU A 42 15.28 -0.91 12.58
N LYS A 43 14.49 0.02 12.01
CA LYS A 43 13.77 1.04 12.77
C LYS A 43 12.36 0.51 13.00
N GLU A 44 11.74 0.95 14.10
CA GLU A 44 10.35 0.60 14.39
C GLU A 44 9.41 1.00 13.25
N PRO A 45 8.32 0.24 13.02
CA PRO A 45 7.32 0.62 12.04
C PRO A 45 6.72 2.00 12.34
N ILE A 46 6.47 2.77 11.29
CA ILE A 46 5.76 4.04 11.38
C ILE A 46 4.28 3.76 11.16
N PHE A 47 3.45 4.02 12.17
CA PHE A 47 2.01 3.83 12.10
C PHE A 47 1.28 5.12 11.74
N PHE A 48 0.22 5.00 10.94
CA PHE A 48 -0.65 6.10 10.57
C PHE A 48 -1.99 5.93 11.27
N TYR A 49 -2.34 6.87 12.15
CA TYR A 49 -3.60 6.86 12.89
C TYR A 49 -4.45 8.04 12.47
N SER A 50 -5.74 7.78 12.23
CA SER A 50 -6.74 8.83 12.13
C SER A 50 -7.29 9.13 13.53
N SER A 51 -7.47 10.40 13.88
CA SER A 51 -8.14 10.82 15.12
C SER A 51 -9.67 10.82 15.00
N GLN A 52 -10.19 10.96 13.78
CA GLN A 52 -11.63 11.02 13.52
C GLN A 52 -11.98 10.31 12.19
N PRO A 53 -12.60 9.12 12.23
CA PRO A 53 -12.77 8.32 13.45
C PRO A 53 -11.42 7.82 13.97
N SER A 54 -11.35 7.44 15.25
CA SER A 54 -10.11 6.95 15.87
C SER A 54 -9.78 5.55 15.36
N GLU A 55 -9.02 5.46 14.28
CA GLU A 55 -8.72 4.20 13.59
C GLU A 55 -7.29 4.12 13.04
N TRP A 56 -6.92 2.90 12.70
CA TRP A 56 -5.68 2.59 12.02
C TRP A 56 -5.83 2.83 10.52
N GLY A 57 -4.99 3.75 10.06
CA GLY A 57 -4.80 4.13 8.68
C GLY A 57 -5.47 5.43 8.27
N ILE A 58 -5.00 5.94 7.14
CA ILE A 58 -5.49 7.15 6.48
C ILE A 58 -5.71 6.89 4.99
N SER A 59 -6.66 7.58 4.38
CA SER A 59 -6.91 7.40 2.95
C SER A 59 -5.74 7.92 2.11
N LEU A 60 -5.28 7.11 1.16
CA LEU A 60 -4.28 7.55 0.19
C LEU A 60 -4.81 8.66 -0.71
N GLY A 61 -6.09 8.63 -1.08
CA GLY A 61 -6.75 9.71 -1.82
C GLY A 61 -6.72 11.05 -1.07
N ASP A 62 -6.98 11.04 0.24
CA ASP A 62 -6.88 12.24 1.07
C ASP A 62 -5.43 12.70 1.25
N ALA A 63 -4.48 11.77 1.40
CA ALA A 63 -3.05 12.07 1.46
C ALA A 63 -2.53 12.75 0.18
N LEU A 64 -2.97 12.31 -1.00
CA LEU A 64 -2.64 12.96 -2.29
C LEU A 64 -3.10 14.42 -2.31
N LYS A 65 -4.32 14.67 -1.83
CA LYS A 65 -4.97 15.98 -1.74
C LYS A 65 -4.47 16.81 -0.55
N ALA A 66 -3.51 16.30 0.23
CA ALA A 66 -3.02 16.89 1.48
C ALA A 66 -4.11 17.17 2.54
N ARG A 67 -5.20 16.39 2.51
CA ARG A 67 -6.32 16.46 3.47
C ARG A 67 -6.02 15.58 4.69
N LEU A 68 -4.99 15.95 5.45
CA LEU A 68 -4.46 15.15 6.56
C LEU A 68 -4.72 15.78 7.93
N LYS A 69 -5.83 16.52 8.09
CA LYS A 69 -6.18 17.18 9.37
C LYS A 69 -6.32 16.17 10.52
N GLN A 70 -6.81 14.97 10.21
CA GLN A 70 -7.06 13.90 11.18
C GLN A 70 -5.87 12.96 11.36
N LEU A 71 -4.76 13.15 10.64
CA LEU A 71 -3.58 12.32 10.86
C LEU A 71 -2.97 12.69 12.22
N LYS A 72 -2.95 11.74 13.15
CA LYS A 72 -2.29 11.90 14.44
C LYS A 72 -0.79 12.13 14.25
N ASP A 73 -0.24 13.09 14.99
CA ASP A 73 1.18 13.43 14.96
C ASP A 73 1.68 13.82 13.56
N LYS A 74 0.83 14.47 12.75
CA LYS A 74 1.11 14.78 11.34
C LYS A 74 2.42 15.56 11.09
N ASP A 75 2.85 16.34 12.09
CA ASP A 75 4.05 17.19 12.02
C ASP A 75 5.28 16.52 12.66
N GLU A 76 5.14 15.30 13.19
CA GLU A 76 6.24 14.50 13.72
C GLU A 76 7.30 14.26 12.63
N ALA A 77 8.56 14.53 12.95
CA ALA A 77 9.69 14.27 12.08
C ALA A 77 9.96 12.76 11.99
N VAL A 78 10.02 12.23 10.76
CA VAL A 78 10.30 10.82 10.49
C VAL A 78 11.62 10.67 9.74
N PHE A 79 12.15 9.44 9.68
CA PHE A 79 13.44 9.13 9.04
C PHE A 79 14.65 9.88 9.62
N ILE A 80 14.59 10.24 10.90
CA ILE A 80 15.74 10.80 11.63
C ILE A 80 16.91 9.81 11.58
N GLY A 81 18.07 10.30 11.13
CA GLY A 81 19.29 9.48 10.96
C GLY A 81 19.26 8.53 9.76
N CYS A 82 18.27 8.62 8.86
CA CYS A 82 18.31 7.93 7.59
C CYS A 82 19.16 8.69 6.56
N GLY A 83 19.72 7.98 5.57
CA GLY A 83 20.39 8.59 4.42
C GLY A 83 19.46 9.49 3.60
N PRO A 84 19.95 10.18 2.55
CA PRO A 84 19.21 11.23 1.84
C PRO A 84 17.93 10.76 1.15
N SER A 85 17.81 9.46 0.88
CA SER A 85 16.62 8.82 0.34
C SER A 85 16.44 7.41 0.89
N VAL A 86 15.20 6.91 0.81
CA VAL A 86 14.84 5.51 1.09
C VAL A 86 14.04 4.93 -0.06
N SER A 87 14.12 3.62 -0.25
CA SER A 87 13.34 2.89 -1.25
C SER A 87 12.01 2.44 -0.66
N ILE A 88 10.90 2.76 -1.31
CA ILE A 88 9.57 2.25 -1.01
C ILE A 88 9.31 1.04 -1.90
N ARG A 89 9.08 -0.13 -1.28
CA ARG A 89 8.85 -1.41 -1.95
C ARG A 89 7.36 -1.72 -1.98
N LEU A 90 6.83 -2.13 -3.12
CA LEU A 90 5.48 -2.69 -3.26
C LEU A 90 5.59 -4.11 -3.79
N GLN A 91 5.01 -5.04 -3.05
CA GLN A 91 4.95 -6.46 -3.38
C GLN A 91 3.49 -6.84 -3.63
N TRP A 92 2.88 -6.16 -4.59
CA TRP A 92 1.44 -6.29 -4.87
C TRP A 92 1.14 -7.67 -5.50
N PRO A 93 0.06 -8.36 -5.07
CA PRO A 93 -0.29 -9.67 -5.60
C PRO A 93 -0.40 -9.69 -7.13
N GLY A 94 0.34 -10.59 -7.77
CA GLY A 94 0.29 -10.84 -9.21
C GLY A 94 0.91 -9.77 -10.10
N TYR A 95 1.62 -8.80 -9.52
CA TYR A 95 2.51 -7.90 -10.27
C TYR A 95 3.96 -8.12 -9.84
N ARG A 96 4.88 -7.77 -10.75
CA ARG A 96 6.32 -7.80 -10.44
C ARG A 96 6.64 -6.85 -9.27
N PRO A 97 7.64 -7.18 -8.43
CA PRO A 97 8.12 -6.29 -7.39
C PRO A 97 8.41 -4.88 -7.93
N TRP A 98 7.87 -3.87 -7.26
CA TRP A 98 8.02 -2.48 -7.68
C TRP A 98 8.72 -1.67 -6.60
N THR A 99 9.54 -0.70 -7.01
CA THR A 99 10.29 0.15 -6.09
C THR A 99 10.32 1.59 -6.55
N LYS A 100 10.31 2.52 -5.60
CA LYS A 100 10.53 3.94 -5.85
C LYS A 100 11.23 4.61 -4.68
N GLN A 101 12.23 5.42 -4.97
CA GLN A 101 12.88 6.23 -3.94
C GLN A 101 12.05 7.46 -3.57
N ILE A 102 12.07 7.80 -2.28
CA ILE A 102 11.56 9.06 -1.76
C ILE A 102 12.65 9.76 -0.93
N PRO A 103 12.69 11.10 -0.92
CA PRO A 103 13.62 11.83 -0.06
C PRO A 103 13.24 11.66 1.41
N THR A 104 14.25 11.65 2.28
CA THR A 104 14.07 11.62 3.75
C THR A 104 14.08 13.01 4.38
N MET A 105 14.60 14.00 3.67
CA MET A 105 14.64 15.40 4.06
C MET A 105 13.68 16.23 3.20
N ASP A 106 13.16 17.31 3.77
CA ASP A 106 12.53 18.37 3.01
C ASP A 106 13.56 19.18 2.22
N PHE A 107 13.07 20.04 1.32
CA PHE A 107 13.89 20.91 0.48
C PHE A 107 13.98 22.33 1.05
N LYS A 108 13.66 22.52 2.34
CA LYS A 108 13.77 23.83 3.00
C LYS A 108 15.23 24.11 3.38
N THR A 109 15.51 25.37 3.70
CA THR A 109 16.81 25.80 4.23
C THR A 109 16.60 26.31 5.66
N PRO A 110 17.24 25.71 6.69
CA PRO A 110 18.02 24.47 6.64
C PRO A 110 17.15 23.24 6.34
N LYS A 111 17.75 22.20 5.73
CA LYS A 111 17.06 20.94 5.45
C LYS A 111 16.64 20.27 6.76
N ARG A 112 15.41 19.76 6.80
CA ARG A 112 14.88 19.04 7.96
C ARG A 112 14.33 17.68 7.54
N PRO A 113 14.31 16.67 8.42
CA PRO A 113 13.62 15.43 8.14
C PRO A 113 12.16 15.69 7.75
N ILE A 114 11.63 14.90 6.82
CA ILE A 114 10.24 15.06 6.40
C ILE A 114 9.28 14.77 7.56
N THR A 115 8.11 15.40 7.55
CA THR A 115 7.06 15.09 8.53
C THR A 115 6.28 13.84 8.13
N LYS A 116 5.56 13.25 9.10
CA LYS A 116 4.63 12.13 8.89
C LYS A 116 3.57 12.43 7.82
N ALA A 117 3.04 13.66 7.77
CA ALA A 117 2.14 14.11 6.71
C ALA A 117 2.80 14.10 5.33
N LYS A 118 4.05 14.59 5.25
CA LYS A 118 4.81 14.60 4.00
C LYS A 118 5.14 13.18 3.56
N LEU A 119 5.48 12.29 4.50
CA LEU A 119 5.67 10.87 4.25
C LEU A 119 4.39 10.22 3.69
N ALA A 120 3.24 10.41 4.33
CA ALA A 120 1.96 9.90 3.85
C ALA A 120 1.68 10.31 2.39
N LYS A 121 1.86 11.60 2.08
CA LYS A 121 1.72 12.12 0.70
C LYS A 121 2.73 11.49 -0.26
N ASN A 122 3.99 11.31 0.15
CA ASN A 122 5.00 10.67 -0.69
C ASN A 122 4.65 9.19 -0.98
N ILE A 123 4.19 8.44 0.02
CA ILE A 123 3.72 7.05 -0.16
C ILE A 123 2.51 7.00 -1.08
N ALA A 124 1.54 7.89 -0.90
CA ALA A 124 0.36 7.96 -1.77
C ALA A 124 0.75 8.21 -3.25
N ASN A 125 1.73 9.09 -3.50
CA ASN A 125 2.27 9.30 -4.84
C ASN A 125 3.02 8.07 -5.39
N CYS A 126 3.72 7.31 -4.55
CA CYS A 126 4.35 6.05 -4.94
C CYS A 126 3.30 5.03 -5.37
N VAL A 127 2.25 4.83 -4.57
CA VAL A 127 1.17 3.87 -4.87
C VAL A 127 0.40 4.29 -6.11
N ARG A 128 0.05 5.58 -6.25
CA ARG A 128 -0.61 6.10 -7.47
C ARG A 128 0.22 5.79 -8.71
N ARG A 129 1.53 6.08 -8.67
CA ARG A 129 2.42 5.82 -9.80
C ARG A 129 2.57 4.33 -10.11
N PHE A 130 2.60 3.47 -9.09
CA PHE A 130 2.55 2.03 -9.29
C PHE A 130 1.28 1.65 -10.08
N ILE A 131 0.10 2.06 -9.61
CA ILE A 131 -1.19 1.76 -10.25
C ILE A 131 -1.24 2.29 -11.69
N GLU A 132 -0.79 3.53 -11.93
CA GLU A 132 -0.74 4.13 -13.27
C GLU A 132 0.15 3.32 -14.24
N MET A 133 1.28 2.81 -13.76
CA MET A 133 2.24 2.04 -14.58
C MET A 133 1.82 0.60 -14.81
N THR A 134 1.21 -0.05 -13.80
CA THR A 134 0.90 -1.49 -13.84
C THR A 134 -0.56 -1.80 -14.17
N GLY A 135 -1.47 -0.82 -14.10
CA GLY A 135 -2.90 -1.05 -14.37
C GLY A 135 -3.22 -1.50 -15.79
N LYS A 136 -2.30 -1.27 -16.74
CA LYS A 136 -2.39 -1.77 -18.12
C LYS A 136 -1.77 -3.16 -18.31
N GLN A 137 -1.04 -3.66 -17.32
CA GLN A 137 -0.36 -4.96 -17.38
C GLN A 137 -1.31 -6.09 -17.01
N ALA A 138 -1.05 -7.27 -17.57
CA ALA A 138 -1.70 -8.50 -17.11
C ALA A 138 -1.20 -8.85 -15.71
N ILE A 139 -2.10 -9.41 -14.91
CA ILE A 139 -1.78 -10.03 -13.61
C ILE A 139 -1.41 -11.50 -13.87
N ASP A 140 -0.54 -12.08 -13.03
CA ASP A 140 -0.23 -13.51 -13.10
C ASP A 140 -1.52 -14.37 -13.03
N ALA A 141 -1.61 -15.39 -13.88
CA ALA A 141 -2.83 -16.20 -14.05
C ALA A 141 -3.26 -16.95 -12.79
N ASP A 142 -2.29 -17.30 -11.93
CA ASP A 142 -2.52 -18.01 -10.67
C ASP A 142 -2.92 -17.09 -9.51
N VAL A 143 -3.06 -15.79 -9.76
CA VAL A 143 -3.44 -14.80 -8.74
C VAL A 143 -4.89 -14.38 -8.91
N ASP A 144 -5.59 -14.24 -7.78
CA ASP A 144 -6.95 -13.74 -7.73
C ASP A 144 -7.06 -12.37 -8.43
N ARG A 145 -7.83 -12.34 -9.53
CA ARG A 145 -8.01 -11.18 -10.41
C ARG A 145 -8.65 -9.99 -9.70
N ARG A 146 -9.28 -10.18 -8.55
CA ARG A 146 -9.81 -9.07 -7.72
C ARG A 146 -8.72 -8.14 -7.21
N TRP A 147 -7.46 -8.59 -7.16
CA TRP A 147 -6.30 -7.76 -6.82
C TRP A 147 -5.79 -6.90 -7.99
N ARG A 148 -6.43 -6.94 -9.15
CA ARG A 148 -6.03 -6.09 -10.28
C ARG A 148 -6.11 -4.60 -9.89
N VAL A 149 -5.12 -3.83 -10.33
CA VAL A 149 -5.12 -2.37 -10.15
C VAL A 149 -5.44 -1.66 -11.46
N GLY A 150 -5.85 -0.40 -11.35
CA GLY A 150 -6.13 0.48 -12.48
C GLY A 150 -7.62 0.77 -12.64
N LYS A 151 -7.96 1.51 -13.70
CA LYS A 151 -9.33 1.95 -13.99
C LYS A 151 -10.31 0.76 -13.93
N GLN A 152 -11.45 0.95 -13.27
CA GLN A 152 -12.48 -0.08 -13.02
C GLN A 152 -12.07 -1.23 -12.07
N ASN A 153 -10.86 -1.20 -11.51
CA ASN A 153 -10.39 -2.19 -10.54
C ASN A 153 -10.04 -1.48 -9.23
N ILE A 154 -8.90 -1.82 -8.60
CA ILE A 154 -8.41 -1.10 -7.41
C ILE A 154 -7.65 0.16 -7.85
N GLU A 155 -8.14 1.31 -7.42
CA GLU A 155 -7.55 2.64 -7.62
C GLU A 155 -6.94 3.17 -6.30
N VAL A 156 -6.20 4.26 -6.36
CA VAL A 156 -5.51 4.78 -5.15
C VAL A 156 -6.48 5.29 -4.10
N GLU A 157 -7.65 5.77 -4.52
CA GLU A 157 -8.75 6.21 -3.67
C GLU A 157 -9.35 5.07 -2.84
N ASP A 158 -9.19 3.83 -3.31
CA ASP A 158 -9.71 2.62 -2.68
C ASP A 158 -8.80 2.10 -1.57
N LEU A 159 -7.72 2.82 -1.26
CA LEU A 159 -6.66 2.35 -0.38
C LEU A 159 -6.48 3.25 0.84
N MET A 160 -6.19 2.59 1.94
CA MET A 160 -5.80 3.18 3.21
C MET A 160 -4.35 2.77 3.51
N LEU A 161 -3.50 3.74 3.88
CA LEU A 161 -2.16 3.51 4.41
C LEU A 161 -2.23 3.30 5.90
N VAL A 162 -1.79 2.15 6.39
CA VAL A 162 -1.89 1.77 7.81
C VAL A 162 -0.55 1.91 8.53
N SER A 163 0.51 1.38 7.94
CA SER A 163 1.85 1.40 8.51
C SER A 163 2.92 1.39 7.43
N LEU A 164 4.17 1.70 7.82
CA LEU A 164 5.36 1.60 6.99
C LEU A 164 6.46 0.88 7.77
N HIS A 165 6.93 -0.25 7.24
CA HIS A 165 7.88 -1.13 7.93
C HIS A 165 9.29 -1.02 7.34
N HIS A 166 10.33 -0.88 8.17
CA HIS A 166 11.73 -0.92 7.74
C HIS A 166 12.12 -2.38 7.49
N VAL A 167 11.95 -2.86 6.26
CA VAL A 167 12.10 -4.29 5.93
C VAL A 167 13.56 -4.69 5.70
N THR A 168 14.38 -3.76 5.22
CA THR A 168 15.84 -3.89 5.11
C THR A 168 16.45 -2.50 5.28
N ALA A 169 17.74 -2.40 5.57
CA ALA A 169 18.45 -1.13 5.54
C ALA A 169 18.18 -0.36 4.23
N GLY A 170 17.61 0.84 4.37
CA GLY A 170 17.27 1.73 3.25
C GLY A 170 16.02 1.32 2.45
N SER A 171 15.33 0.24 2.78
CA SER A 171 14.07 -0.16 2.15
C SER A 171 12.92 -0.25 3.15
N TRP A 172 11.81 0.40 2.79
CA TRP A 172 10.59 0.43 3.56
C TRP A 172 9.43 -0.11 2.74
N GLN A 173 8.49 -0.78 3.40
CA GLN A 173 7.33 -1.38 2.75
C GLN A 173 6.05 -0.89 3.42
N PRO A 174 5.10 -0.28 2.67
CA PRO A 174 3.85 0.16 3.22
C PRO A 174 2.89 -1.03 3.35
N GLN A 175 2.17 -1.06 4.46
CA GLN A 175 1.05 -1.95 4.64
C GLN A 175 -0.24 -1.20 4.29
N LEU A 176 -1.02 -1.78 3.39
CA LEU A 176 -2.19 -1.16 2.78
C LEU A 176 -3.41 -2.02 3.06
N ARG A 177 -4.56 -1.39 3.25
CA ARG A 177 -5.87 -2.05 3.30
C ARG A 177 -6.86 -1.37 2.37
N LEU A 178 -7.92 -2.08 2.01
CA LEU A 178 -8.98 -1.54 1.17
C LEU A 178 -9.90 -0.61 1.98
N ARG A 179 -10.29 0.50 1.36
CA ARG A 179 -11.30 1.43 1.86
C ARG A 179 -12.72 0.98 1.51
N ARG A 180 -12.89 0.17 0.47
CA ARG A 180 -14.16 -0.45 0.07
C ARG A 180 -13.96 -1.96 -0.11
N PRO A 181 -15.03 -2.77 -0.11
CA PRO A 181 -14.93 -4.18 -0.47
C PRO A 181 -14.21 -4.37 -1.82
N LEU A 182 -13.56 -5.53 -1.99
CA LEU A 182 -12.98 -5.90 -3.27
C LEU A 182 -14.06 -5.78 -4.36
N PRO A 183 -13.74 -5.23 -5.53
CA PRO A 183 -14.67 -5.26 -6.65
C PRO A 183 -15.11 -6.71 -6.90
N GLU A 184 -16.42 -6.93 -6.98
CA GLU A 184 -16.93 -8.18 -7.54
C GLU A 184 -16.47 -8.25 -8.99
N LEU A 185 -15.97 -9.41 -9.41
CA LEU A 185 -15.75 -9.64 -10.83
C LEU A 185 -17.14 -9.56 -11.48
N ALA A 186 -17.36 -8.58 -12.34
CA ALA A 186 -18.50 -8.63 -13.25
C ALA A 186 -18.30 -9.91 -14.09
N LEU A 187 -18.96 -10.99 -13.71
CA LEU A 187 -19.09 -12.16 -14.56
C LEU A 187 -19.72 -11.65 -15.85
N PRO A 188 -19.19 -11.99 -17.04
CA PRO A 188 -20.02 -11.89 -18.23
C PRO A 188 -21.20 -12.84 -18.00
N TYR A 189 -22.35 -12.25 -17.69
CA TYR A 189 -23.63 -12.93 -17.64
C TYR A 189 -23.93 -13.37 -19.07
N HIS A 190 -23.54 -14.58 -19.45
CA HIS A 190 -24.10 -15.22 -20.64
C HIS A 190 -25.53 -15.61 -20.30
N GLN A 191 -26.41 -14.68 -20.63
CA GLN A 191 -27.84 -14.85 -20.68
C GLN A 191 -28.16 -15.62 -21.96
N ASP A 192 -28.06 -16.95 -21.92
CA ASP A 192 -28.68 -17.78 -22.96
C ASP A 192 -29.98 -18.36 -22.38
N SER A 193 -30.97 -17.47 -22.28
CA SER A 193 -32.38 -17.85 -22.36
C SER A 193 -32.81 -17.66 -23.80
N THR A 194 -32.78 -18.72 -24.60
CA THR A 194 -33.68 -18.83 -25.75
C THR A 194 -34.64 -19.99 -25.49
N PHE A 195 -35.86 -19.63 -25.12
CA PHE A 195 -37.04 -20.42 -25.39
C PHE A 195 -37.17 -20.60 -26.91
N ALA A 196 -37.35 -21.83 -27.37
CA ALA A 196 -38.26 -22.12 -28.47
C ALA A 196 -38.85 -23.52 -28.30
N SER A 197 -40.17 -23.53 -28.33
CA SER A 197 -41.11 -24.60 -28.06
C SER A 197 -41.18 -25.68 -29.14
N SER A 198 -41.51 -26.89 -28.70
CA SER A 198 -42.41 -27.88 -29.35
C SER A 198 -42.43 -28.01 -30.87
N SER A 199 -42.19 -29.23 -31.34
CA SER A 199 -43.03 -29.88 -32.35
C SER A 199 -43.16 -31.35 -31.97
N ALA A 200 -44.32 -31.69 -31.41
CA ALA A 200 -44.85 -33.04 -31.38
C ALA A 200 -45.87 -33.14 -32.51
N SER A 201 -45.93 -34.33 -33.12
CA SER A 201 -46.77 -34.79 -34.25
C SER A 201 -46.09 -34.68 -35.61
#